data_AF-A0A0J7N2C3-F1
#
_entry.id   AF-A0A0J7N2C3-F1
#
_cell.length_a   1.000
_cell.length_b   1.000
_cell.length_c   1.000
_cell.angle_alpha   90.00
_cell.angle_beta   90.00
_cell.angle_gamma   90.00
#
_symmetry.space_group_name_H-M   'P 1'
#
loop_
_entity.id
_entity.type
_entity.pdbx_description
1 polymer ?
#
loop_
_entity_poly.entity_id
_entity_poly.type
_entity_poly.pdbx_seq_one_letter_code
_entity_poly.pdbx_strand_id
1 'polypeptide(L)'
;MFRSPMRYDPDIVKLIVQCCCCLHNFLRSKVLGRHLYTPEGMLDTEDVHNGEMQRGEWRKGPVNGIINFVNQGENRHSNAAINLRDEWCAYFNGTGAVSWQDRMIK
;
A
#
# COMPACT_ATOMS: atom_id res chain seq x y z
N MET A 1 9.92 -0.31 -8.32
CA MET A 1 10.10 -1.62 -8.95
C MET A 1 9.55 -1.65 -10.37
N PHE A 2 8.42 -1.01 -10.65
CA PHE A 2 7.89 -0.87 -12.01
C PHE A 2 8.01 0.57 -12.49
N ARG A 3 8.70 0.80 -13.60
CA ARG A 3 8.95 2.15 -14.16
C ARG A 3 8.25 2.40 -15.50
N SER A 4 7.64 1.36 -16.08
CA SER A 4 6.92 1.42 -17.36
C SER A 4 5.72 0.47 -17.33
N PRO A 5 4.66 0.73 -18.14
CA PRO A 5 3.55 -0.20 -18.30
C PRO A 5 4.01 -1.58 -18.78
N MET A 6 3.45 -2.63 -18.18
CA MET A 6 3.70 -4.01 -18.58
C MET A 6 2.72 -4.43 -19.67
N ARG A 7 3.22 -4.95 -20.80
CA ARG A 7 2.42 -5.51 -21.90
C ARG A 7 2.43 -7.03 -21.85
N TYR A 8 2.00 -7.61 -20.73
CA TYR A 8 1.91 -9.05 -20.54
C TYR A 8 0.47 -9.46 -20.33
N ASP A 9 0.19 -10.74 -20.58
CA ASP A 9 -1.07 -11.38 -20.23
C ASP A 9 -1.37 -11.24 -18.72
N PRO A 10 -2.65 -11.03 -18.31
CA PRO A 10 -3.02 -10.86 -16.90
C PRO A 10 -2.50 -11.95 -15.95
N ASP A 11 -2.44 -13.21 -16.38
CA ASP A 11 -1.96 -14.30 -15.54
C ASP A 11 -0.44 -14.21 -15.31
N ILE A 12 0.29 -13.76 -16.33
CA ILE A 12 1.73 -13.49 -16.22
C ILE A 12 1.97 -12.27 -15.33
N VAL A 13 1.16 -11.22 -15.47
CA VAL A 13 1.25 -10.03 -14.59
C VAL A 13 1.01 -10.44 -13.14
N LYS A 14 0.01 -11.29 -12.87
CA LYS A 14 -0.26 -11.81 -11.53
C LYS A 14 0.95 -12.55 -10.95
N LEU A 15 1.58 -13.43 -11.73
CA LEU A 15 2.77 -14.15 -11.30
C LEU A 15 3.95 -13.19 -11.01
N ILE A 16 4.20 -12.23 -11.89
CA ILE A 16 5.25 -11.22 -11.70
C ILE A 16 5.03 -10.45 -10.39
N VAL A 17 3.81 -9.97 -10.15
CA VAL A 17 3.46 -9.22 -8.94
C VAL A 17 3.66 -10.10 -7.69
N GLN A 18 3.22 -11.36 -7.72
CA GLN A 18 3.42 -12.29 -6.61
C GLN A 18 4.89 -12.55 -6.33
N CYS A 19 5.71 -12.79 -7.36
CA CYS A 19 7.16 -12.95 -7.21
C CYS A 19 7.82 -11.70 -6.59
N CYS A 20 7.40 -10.51 -7.02
CA CYS A 20 7.89 -9.25 -6.46
C CYS A 20 7.53 -9.10 -4.97
N CYS A 21 6.29 -9.43 -4.59
CA CYS A 21 5.86 -9.44 -3.19
C CYS A 21 6.66 -10.44 -2.35
N CYS A 22 6.86 -11.66 -2.84
CA CYS A 22 7.67 -12.67 -2.16
C CYS A 22 9.11 -12.20 -1.95
N LEU A 23 9.74 -11.64 -2.98
CA LEU A 23 11.09 -11.09 -2.90
C LEU A 23 11.17 -9.93 -1.91
N HIS A 24 10.22 -8.99 -1.97
CA HIS A 24 10.13 -7.87 -1.04
C HIS A 24 10.06 -8.35 0.42
N ASN A 25 9.19 -9.32 0.69
CA ASN A 25 9.01 -9.89 2.02
C ASN A 25 10.29 -10.59 2.50
N PHE A 26 10.94 -11.36 1.62
CA PHE A 26 12.21 -12.01 1.92
C PHE A 26 13.29 -10.97 2.30
N LEU A 27 13.47 -9.93 1.50
CA LEU A 27 14.47 -8.88 1.75
C LEU A 27 14.23 -8.13 3.06
N ARG A 28 12.96 -7.93 3.45
CA ARG A 28 12.59 -7.26 4.72
C ARG A 28 12.61 -8.17 5.95
N SER A 29 12.63 -9.49 5.76
CA SER A 29 12.62 -10.47 6.85
C SER A 29 13.94 -10.52 7.64
N LYS A 30 15.07 -10.16 7.03
CA LYS A 30 16.40 -10.18 7.66
C LYS A 30 16.81 -8.77 8.07
N VAL A 31 17.42 -8.60 9.24
CA VAL A 31 17.82 -7.28 9.78
C VAL A 31 18.75 -6.53 8.81
N LEU A 32 19.83 -7.18 8.37
CA LEU A 32 20.76 -6.59 7.39
C LEU A 32 20.10 -6.32 6.03
N GLY A 33 19.27 -7.25 5.56
CA GLY A 33 18.53 -7.09 4.30
C GLY A 33 17.55 -5.91 4.35
N ARG A 34 16.89 -5.72 5.50
CA ARG A 34 15.95 -4.62 5.73
C ARG A 34 16.64 -3.27 5.68
N HIS A 35 17.76 -3.08 6.38
CA HIS A 35 18.46 -1.79 6.39
C HIS A 35 19.03 -1.43 5.01
N LEU A 36 19.48 -2.42 4.23
CA LEU A 36 20.01 -2.19 2.89
C LEU A 36 18.89 -1.92 1.86
N TYR A 37 17.80 -2.68 1.94
CA TYR A 37 16.71 -2.62 0.96
C TYR A 37 15.68 -1.52 1.24
N THR A 38 15.40 -1.28 2.52
CA THR A 38 14.52 -0.21 3.01
C THR A 38 15.24 0.56 4.14
N PRO A 39 16.16 1.47 3.79
CA PRO A 39 16.83 2.32 4.76
C PRO A 39 15.86 3.13 5.61
N GLU A 40 16.32 3.57 6.77
CA GLU A 40 15.55 4.48 7.62
C GLU A 40 15.17 5.76 6.86
N GLY A 41 13.94 6.23 7.06
CA GLY A 41 13.39 7.37 6.33
C GLY A 41 12.96 7.08 4.89
N MET A 42 13.23 5.89 4.31
CA MET A 42 12.79 5.58 2.95
C MET A 42 11.26 5.47 2.85
N LEU A 43 10.62 4.82 3.82
CA LEU A 43 9.18 4.59 3.88
C LEU A 43 8.50 5.60 4.79
N ASP A 44 7.17 5.68 4.71
CA ASP A 44 6.39 6.41 5.70
C ASP A 44 6.48 5.71 7.06
N THR A 45 6.67 6.53 8.09
CA THR A 45 6.64 6.09 9.48
C THR A 45 5.67 6.97 10.25
N GLU A 46 5.07 6.40 11.28
CA GLU A 46 4.24 7.13 12.22
C GLU A 46 5.01 7.20 13.54
N ASP A 47 5.11 8.40 14.10
CA ASP A 47 5.54 8.55 15.48
C ASP A 47 4.35 8.18 16.38
N VAL A 48 4.49 7.03 17.04
CA VAL A 48 3.44 6.40 17.86
C VAL A 48 3.08 7.26 19.08
N HIS A 49 3.93 8.21 19.48
CA HIS A 49 3.69 9.03 20.65
C HIS A 49 2.86 10.28 20.36
N ASN A 50 3.07 10.92 19.20
CA ASN A 50 2.33 12.13 18.81
C ASN A 50 1.31 11.89 17.67
N GLY A 51 1.30 10.71 17.06
CA GLY A 51 0.45 10.37 15.90
C GLY A 51 0.85 11.11 14.62
N GLU A 52 2.06 11.67 14.56
CA GLU A 52 2.53 12.41 13.41
C GLU A 52 3.08 11.46 12.35
N MET A 53 2.58 11.61 11.12
CA MET A 53 3.11 10.89 9.96
C MET A 53 4.37 11.59 9.45
N GLN A 54 5.49 10.87 9.49
CA GLN A 54 6.73 11.24 8.85
C GLN A 54 6.73 10.71 7.42
N ARG A 55 6.82 11.64 6.46
CA ARG A 55 6.77 11.30 5.03
C ARG A 55 8.10 10.72 4.59
N GLY A 56 8.08 9.50 4.06
CA GLY A 56 9.24 8.83 3.51
C GLY A 56 9.86 9.55 2.30
N GLU A 57 11.17 9.39 2.18
CA GLU A 57 12.05 9.96 1.15
C GLU A 57 11.72 9.49 -0.26
N TRP A 58 10.98 8.38 -0.41
CA TRP A 58 10.56 7.85 -1.72
C TRP A 58 9.85 8.88 -2.61
N ARG A 59 9.26 9.93 -2.01
CA ARG A 59 8.62 11.05 -2.73
C ARG A 59 9.59 12.08 -3.31
N LYS A 60 10.81 12.18 -2.78
CA LYS A 60 11.85 13.10 -3.25
C LYS A 60 12.54 12.59 -4.52
N GLY A 61 12.34 11.32 -4.86
CA GLY A 61 12.87 10.71 -6.07
C GLY A 61 12.19 11.26 -7.34
N PRO A 62 12.81 11.07 -8.52
CA PRO A 62 12.22 11.50 -9.78
C PRO A 62 10.84 10.86 -9.99
N VAL A 63 9.85 11.68 -10.36
CA VAL A 63 8.45 11.28 -10.63
C VAL A 63 8.33 10.52 -11.97
N ASN A 64 9.37 9.76 -12.34
CA ASN A 64 9.39 8.91 -13.55
C ASN A 64 8.72 7.56 -13.24
N GLY A 65 7.54 7.64 -12.61
CA GLY A 65 6.74 6.49 -12.18
C GLY A 65 5.56 6.24 -13.12
N ILE A 66 4.61 5.46 -12.62
CA ILE A 66 3.34 5.21 -13.31
C ILE A 66 2.66 6.56 -13.54
N ILE A 67 2.57 6.98 -14.81
CA ILE A 67 1.75 8.12 -15.24
C ILE A 67 0.34 7.97 -14.69
N ASN A 68 -0.30 9.07 -14.29
CA ASN A 68 -1.71 9.06 -13.92
C ASN A 68 -2.50 8.41 -15.06
N PHE A 69 -2.99 7.19 -14.85
CA PHE A 69 -3.87 6.56 -15.81
C PHE A 69 -5.10 7.43 -15.97
N VAL A 70 -5.48 7.69 -17.21
CA VAL A 70 -6.76 8.32 -17.50
C VAL A 70 -7.84 7.43 -16.92
N ASN A 71 -8.86 8.02 -16.31
CA ASN A 71 -9.97 7.31 -15.68
C ASN A 71 -10.56 6.32 -16.68
N GLN A 72 -10.28 5.02 -16.51
CA GLN A 72 -10.89 3.95 -17.30
C GLN A 72 -12.34 3.88 -16.81
N GLY A 73 -13.30 4.21 -17.66
CA GLY A 73 -14.70 4.38 -17.27
C GLY A 73 -15.32 3.17 -16.55
N GLU A 74 -16.45 3.45 -15.90
CA GLU A 74 -17.33 2.54 -15.13
C GLU A 74 -16.66 1.77 -13.96
N ASN A 75 -16.59 2.44 -12.80
CA ASN A 75 -16.21 1.84 -11.51
C ASN A 75 -17.34 0.99 -10.91
N ARG A 76 -17.91 0.05 -11.67
CA ARG A 76 -18.99 -0.80 -11.17
C ARG A 76 -18.41 -1.97 -10.41
N HIS A 77 -18.11 -1.75 -9.13
CA HIS A 77 -17.76 -2.82 -8.21
C HIS A 77 -18.89 -3.85 -8.15
N SER A 78 -18.55 -5.12 -7.98
CA SER A 78 -19.56 -6.17 -7.77
C SER A 78 -20.34 -5.89 -6.48
N ASN A 79 -21.63 -6.26 -6.44
CA ASN A 79 -22.44 -6.13 -5.23
C ASN A 79 -21.78 -6.84 -4.04
N ALA A 80 -21.08 -7.96 -4.27
CA ALA A 80 -20.33 -8.65 -3.24
C ALA A 80 -19.20 -7.79 -2.63
N ALA A 81 -18.45 -7.06 -3.46
CA ALA A 81 -17.39 -6.17 -2.98
C ALA A 81 -17.97 -4.97 -2.20
N ILE A 82 -19.12 -4.45 -2.63
CA ILE A 82 -19.83 -3.37 -1.92
C ILE A 82 -20.27 -3.86 -0.54
N ASN A 83 -20.94 -5.02 -0.47
CA ASN A 83 -21.41 -5.60 0.79
C ASN A 83 -20.24 -5.86 1.76
N LEU A 84 -19.14 -6.42 1.28
CA LEU A 84 -17.95 -6.68 2.10
C LEU A 84 -17.36 -5.38 2.66
N ARG A 85 -17.28 -4.32 1.83
CA ARG A 85 -16.81 -3.00 2.26
C ARG A 85 -17.70 -2.44 3.36
N ASP A 86 -19.01 -2.52 3.18
CA ASP A 86 -19.98 -1.95 4.13
C ASP A 86 -19.98 -2.75 5.46
N GLU A 87 -19.85 -4.08 5.39
CA GLU A 87 -19.70 -4.95 6.55
C GLU A 87 -18.43 -4.61 7.36
N TRP A 88 -17.29 -4.48 6.68
CA TRP A 88 -16.04 -4.12 7.34
C TRP A 88 -16.10 -2.71 7.91
N CYS A 89 -16.71 -1.76 7.21
CA CYS A 89 -16.91 -0.41 7.71
C CYS A 89 -17.73 -0.41 9.01
N ALA A 90 -18.82 -1.17 9.05
CA ALA A 90 -19.64 -1.29 10.26
C ALA A 90 -18.87 -1.95 11.41
N TYR A 91 -18.06 -2.98 11.13
CA TYR A 91 -17.25 -3.65 12.15
C TYR A 91 -16.16 -2.73 12.72
N PHE A 92 -15.32 -2.14 11.86
CA PHE A 92 -14.18 -1.32 12.29
C PHE A 92 -14.56 0.04 12.88
N ASN A 93 -15.78 0.53 12.62
CA ASN A 93 -16.32 1.74 13.26
C ASN A 93 -17.30 1.43 14.41
N GLY A 94 -17.54 0.15 14.71
CA GLY A 94 -18.45 -0.32 15.75
C GLY A 94 -17.73 -1.23 16.73
N THR A 95 -18.06 -2.52 16.71
CA THR A 95 -17.54 -3.52 17.66
C THR A 95 -16.02 -3.67 17.63
N GLY A 96 -15.41 -3.51 16.45
CA GLY A 96 -13.97 -3.60 16.24
C GLY A 96 -13.23 -2.27 16.44
N ALA A 97 -13.92 -1.20 16.83
CA ALA A 97 -13.31 0.10 17.03
C ALA A 97 -12.32 0.08 18.21
N VAL A 98 -11.19 0.74 18.02
CA VAL A 98 -10.13 0.83 19.03
C VAL A 98 -10.04 2.26 19.56
N SER A 99 -9.71 2.39 20.85
CA SER A 99 -9.75 3.68 21.58
C SER A 99 -8.81 4.77 21.03
N TRP A 100 -7.90 4.41 20.14
CA TRP A 100 -6.96 5.33 19.51
C TRP A 100 -7.37 5.74 18.09
N GLN A 101 -8.36 5.08 17.49
CA GLN A 101 -8.76 5.28 16.09
C GLN A 101 -9.24 6.71 15.82
N ASP A 102 -10.01 7.30 16.74
CA ASP A 102 -10.52 8.66 16.59
C ASP A 102 -9.40 9.71 16.60
N ARG A 103 -8.24 9.42 17.21
CA ARG A 103 -7.08 10.32 17.20
C ARG A 103 -6.43 10.42 15.82
N MET A 104 -6.75 9.51 14.91
CA MET A 104 -6.20 9.46 13.55
C MET A 104 -7.04 10.28 12.56
N ILE A 105 -8.23 10.73 12.95
CA ILE A 105 -9.11 11.56 12.14
C ILE A 105 -8.70 13.03 12.34
N LYS A 106 -8.18 13.66 11.28
CA LYS A 106 -7.83 15.09 11.25
C LYS A 106 -8.97 15.92 10.67
#